data_AF-A0A2H1VQM3-F1
#
_entry.id   AF-A0A2H1VQM3-F1
#
_cell.length_a   1.000
_cell.length_b   1.000
_cell.length_c   1.000
_cell.angle_alpha   90.00
_cell.angle_beta   90.00
_cell.angle_gamma   90.00
#
_symmetry.space_group_name_H-M   'P 1'
#
loop_
_entity.id
_entity.type
_entity.pdbx_description
1 polymer ?
#
loop_
_entity_poly.entity_id
_entity_poly.type
_entity_poly.pdbx_seq_one_letter_code
_entity_poly.pdbx_strand_id
1 'polypeptide(L)'
;MDCKAGLLVYITLLIGSFALPAPEDDMSIFFDHTDADARIVGGNEAAIGSHPHMVALFVGVNVKNFICGGSLITQRSVLTAAHCVDNVYGINSLIR
;
A
#
# COMPACT_ATOMS: atom_id res chain seq x y z
N MET A 1 37.14 -31.47 -15.03
CA MET A 1 36.66 -30.11 -14.70
C MET A 1 37.49 -29.15 -15.52
N ASP A 2 37.00 -28.81 -16.70
CA ASP A 2 37.79 -28.10 -17.69
C ASP A 2 37.92 -26.62 -17.30
N CYS A 3 39.15 -26.11 -17.24
CA CYS A 3 39.44 -24.71 -16.89
C CYS A 3 38.65 -23.71 -17.78
N LYS A 4 38.31 -24.14 -19.00
CA LYS A 4 37.46 -23.39 -19.95
C LYS A 4 36.01 -23.24 -19.47
N ALA A 5 35.45 -24.24 -18.78
CA ALA A 5 34.13 -24.14 -18.18
C ALA A 5 34.15 -23.22 -16.94
N GLY A 6 35.21 -23.30 -16.13
CA GLY A 6 35.40 -22.42 -14.97
C GLY A 6 35.52 -20.94 -15.34
N LEU A 7 36.24 -20.64 -16.42
CA LEU A 7 36.39 -19.28 -16.93
C LEU A 7 35.07 -18.69 -17.45
N LEU A 8 34.27 -19.50 -18.15
CA LEU A 8 32.95 -19.06 -18.65
C LEU A 8 31.98 -18.76 -17.51
N VAL A 9 31.96 -19.58 -16.46
CA VAL A 9 31.13 -19.34 -15.28
C VAL A 9 31.52 -18.02 -14.59
N TYR A 10 32.83 -17.77 -14.42
CA TYR A 10 33.32 -16.53 -13.82
C TYR A 10 32.93 -15.29 -14.63
N ILE A 11 33.04 -15.34 -15.96
CA ILE A 11 32.64 -14.24 -16.86
C ILE A 11 31.14 -13.97 -16.76
N THR A 12 30.29 -15.01 -16.74
CA THR A 12 28.84 -14.82 -16.59
C THR A 12 28.44 -14.25 -15.23
N LEU A 13 29.16 -14.61 -14.16
CA LEU A 13 28.93 -14.09 -12.80
C LEU A 13 29.33 -12.61 -12.69
N LEU A 14 30.43 -12.22 -13.33
CA LEU A 14 30.84 -10.81 -13.42
C LEU A 14 29.83 -9.99 -14.21
N ILE A 15 29.40 -10.46 -15.39
CA ILE A 15 28.41 -9.75 -16.21
C ILE A 15 27.05 -9.65 -15.49
N GLY A 16 26.61 -10.72 -14.80
CA GLY A 16 25.39 -10.72 -14.00
C GLY A 16 25.44 -9.79 -12.78
N SER A 17 26.63 -9.55 -12.23
CA SER A 17 26.84 -8.58 -11.14
C SER A 17 26.83 -7.12 -11.62
N PHE A 18 27.03 -6.89 -12.93
CA PHE A 18 26.80 -5.60 -13.61
C PHE A 18 25.38 -5.49 -14.17
N ALA A 19 24.44 -6.35 -13.75
CA ALA A 19 23.03 -6.10 -13.97
C ALA A 19 22.68 -4.78 -13.25
N LEU A 20 22.67 -3.69 -14.03
CA LEU A 20 22.11 -2.43 -13.59
C LEU A 20 20.67 -2.72 -13.15
N PRO A 21 20.25 -2.25 -11.96
CA PRO A 21 18.85 -2.33 -11.59
C PRO A 21 18.05 -1.69 -12.73
N ALA A 22 17.08 -2.44 -13.25
CA ALA A 22 16.11 -1.85 -14.17
C ALA A 22 15.52 -0.61 -13.48
N PRO A 23 15.28 0.50 -14.19
CA PRO A 23 14.53 1.60 -13.62
C PRO A 23 13.17 1.03 -13.18
N GLU A 24 13.00 0.88 -11.87
CA GLU A 24 11.72 0.55 -11.27
C GLU A 24 10.85 1.77 -11.54
N ASP A 25 9.71 1.60 -12.22
CA ASP A 25 8.78 2.71 -12.48
C ASP A 25 8.38 3.32 -11.13
N ASP A 26 9.04 4.42 -10.77
CA ASP A 26 8.92 5.06 -9.47
C ASP A 26 7.57 5.76 -9.36
N MET A 27 6.62 5.09 -8.72
CA MET A 27 5.29 5.61 -8.45
C MET A 27 5.28 6.65 -7.30
N SER A 28 6.44 7.07 -6.79
CA SER A 28 6.54 8.10 -5.74
C SER A 28 5.97 9.46 -6.15
N ILE A 29 5.98 9.79 -7.45
CA ILE A 29 5.52 11.08 -7.96
C ILE A 29 4.00 11.25 -7.84
N PHE A 30 3.23 10.15 -7.76
CA PHE A 30 1.80 10.21 -7.47
C PHE A 30 1.50 10.42 -5.97
N PHE A 31 2.51 10.29 -5.11
CA PHE A 31 2.42 10.44 -3.66
C PHE A 31 3.19 11.67 -3.15
N ASP A 32 3.52 12.63 -4.01
CA ASP A 32 3.98 13.98 -3.63
C ASP A 32 2.82 14.84 -3.09
N HIS A 33 1.97 14.20 -2.28
CA HIS A 33 0.89 14.78 -1.48
C HIS A 33 1.18 14.56 0.01
N THR A 34 2.46 14.47 0.40
CA THR A 34 2.90 14.34 1.79
C THR A 34 2.58 15.56 2.67
N ASP A 35 1.89 16.56 2.12
CA ASP A 35 1.24 17.55 2.95
C ASP A 35 0.10 16.86 3.71
N ALA A 36 0.27 16.70 5.03
CA ALA A 36 -0.74 16.11 5.91
C ALA A 36 -2.07 16.87 5.87
N ASP A 37 -2.04 18.13 5.39
CA ASP A 37 -3.21 18.99 5.22
C ASP A 37 -3.74 19.01 3.78
N ALA A 38 -3.13 18.28 2.85
CA ALA A 38 -3.62 18.16 1.47
C ALA A 38 -5.03 17.57 1.47
N ARG A 39 -5.98 18.37 0.96
CA ARG A 39 -7.38 17.98 0.86
C ARG A 39 -7.82 17.92 -0.59
N ILE A 40 -8.48 16.83 -0.95
CA ILE A 40 -9.22 16.74 -2.21
C ILE A 40 -10.38 17.75 -2.14
N VAL A 41 -10.30 18.82 -2.93
CA VAL A 41 -11.32 19.88 -3.02
C VAL A 41 -11.92 19.91 -4.43
N GLY A 42 -13.23 20.12 -4.52
CA GLY A 42 -13.92 20.23 -5.82
C GLY A 42 -14.41 18.91 -6.44
N GLY A 43 -14.50 17.83 -5.65
CA GLY A 43 -15.11 16.56 -6.11
C GLY A 43 -16.63 16.64 -6.26
N ASN A 44 -17.22 15.62 -6.88
CA ASN A 44 -18.66 15.41 -7.00
C ASN A 44 -19.10 14.17 -6.21
N GLU A 45 -20.38 14.13 -5.83
CA GLU A 45 -20.96 12.94 -5.20
C GLU A 45 -20.88 11.75 -6.16
N ALA A 46 -20.37 10.62 -5.65
CA ALA A 46 -20.26 9.40 -6.43
C ALA A 46 -21.64 8.77 -6.64
N ALA A 47 -21.93 8.31 -7.85
CA ALA A 47 -23.17 7.58 -8.12
C ALA A 47 -23.23 6.30 -7.26
N ILE A 48 -24.44 5.94 -6.80
CA ILE A 48 -24.66 4.74 -5.98
C ILE A 48 -24.10 3.51 -6.71
N GLY A 49 -23.22 2.76 -6.05
CA GLY A 49 -22.62 1.54 -6.58
C GLY A 49 -21.47 1.73 -7.57
N SER A 50 -21.08 2.98 -7.89
CA SER A 50 -19.94 3.25 -8.79
C SER A 50 -18.58 2.78 -8.24
N HIS A 51 -18.45 2.73 -6.92
CA HIS A 51 -17.26 2.28 -6.21
C HIS A 51 -17.64 1.15 -5.24
N PRO A 52 -17.97 -0.06 -5.75
CA PRO A 52 -18.55 -1.13 -4.93
C PRO A 52 -17.56 -1.73 -3.92
N HIS A 53 -16.26 -1.48 -4.11
CA HIS A 53 -15.21 -1.89 -3.20
C HIS A 53 -15.00 -0.88 -2.05
N MET A 54 -15.54 0.34 -2.15
CA MET A 54 -15.33 1.37 -1.14
C MET A 54 -16.08 1.02 0.15
N VAL A 55 -15.35 1.00 1.27
CA VAL A 55 -15.91 0.76 2.60
C VAL A 55 -15.53 1.87 3.58
N ALA A 56 -16.39 2.08 4.57
CA ALA A 56 -16.12 2.98 5.70
C ALA A 56 -15.81 2.15 6.95
N LEU A 57 -14.73 2.52 7.64
CA LEU A 57 -14.28 1.88 8.88
C LEU A 57 -14.73 2.71 10.08
N PHE A 58 -15.33 2.03 11.08
CA PHE A 58 -15.84 2.64 12.30
C PHE A 58 -15.30 1.91 13.53
N VAL A 59 -15.10 2.62 14.65
CA VAL A 59 -14.71 2.01 15.95
C VAL A 59 -15.75 2.26 17.03
N GLY A 60 -15.96 1.23 17.85
CA GLY A 60 -16.94 1.24 18.94
C GLY A 60 -18.32 0.78 18.49
N VAL A 61 -19.28 0.83 19.42
CA VAL A 61 -20.64 0.30 19.23
C VAL A 61 -21.56 1.23 18.44
N ASN A 62 -21.15 2.47 18.17
CA ASN A 62 -21.95 3.47 17.47
C ASN A 62 -21.34 3.79 16.10
N VAL A 63 -22.18 3.81 15.05
CA VAL A 63 -21.81 4.14 13.65
C VAL A 63 -21.34 5.59 13.47
N LYS A 64 -21.31 6.41 14.53
CA LYS A 64 -20.90 7.82 14.47
C LYS A 64 -19.39 8.04 14.49
N ASN A 65 -18.59 7.00 14.70
CA ASN A 65 -17.14 7.12 14.86
C ASN A 65 -16.41 6.68 13.57
N PHE A 66 -16.59 7.42 12.48
CA PHE A 66 -15.83 7.18 11.24
C PHE A 66 -14.34 7.42 11.50
N ILE A 67 -13.48 6.54 10.98
CA ILE A 67 -12.03 6.65 11.14
C ILE A 67 -11.34 6.77 9.79
N CYS A 68 -11.57 5.78 8.91
CA CYS A 68 -10.85 5.67 7.65
C CYS A 68 -11.72 5.00 6.58
N GLY A 69 -11.26 5.10 5.33
CA GLY A 69 -11.74 4.28 4.24
C GLY A 69 -10.97 2.96 4.09
N GLY A 70 -11.45 2.11 3.18
CA GLY A 70 -10.75 0.90 2.75
C GLY A 70 -11.32 0.37 1.43
N SER A 71 -10.71 -0.71 0.95
CA SER A 71 -11.14 -1.44 -0.26
C SER A 71 -11.44 -2.90 0.06
N LEU A 72 -12.64 -3.37 -0.27
CA LEU A 72 -13.00 -4.79 -0.19
C LEU A 72 -12.28 -5.58 -1.29
N ILE A 73 -11.27 -6.37 -0.92
CA ILE A 73 -10.42 -7.12 -1.86
C ILE A 73 -10.82 -8.60 -1.97
N THR A 74 -11.51 -9.13 -0.95
CA THR A 74 -12.08 -10.47 -0.95
C THR A 74 -13.43 -10.46 -0.25
N GLN A 75 -14.14 -11.60 -0.23
CA GLN A 75 -15.39 -11.74 0.51
C GLN A 75 -15.27 -11.48 2.02
N ARG A 76 -14.05 -11.49 2.57
CA ARG A 76 -13.81 -11.40 4.03
C ARG A 76 -12.64 -10.48 4.39
N SER A 77 -12.10 -9.72 3.45
CA SER A 77 -10.89 -8.93 3.69
C SER A 77 -11.01 -7.55 3.06
N VAL A 78 -10.67 -6.54 3.87
CA VAL A 78 -10.57 -5.14 3.47
C VAL A 78 -9.11 -4.72 3.57
N LEU A 79 -8.60 -4.11 2.50
CA LEU A 79 -7.31 -3.43 2.48
C LEU A 79 -7.47 -1.98 2.96
N THR A 80 -6.61 -1.54 3.88
CA THR A 80 -6.57 -0.17 4.41
C THR A 80 -5.14 0.19 4.82
N ALA A 81 -4.92 1.44 5.23
CA ALA A 81 -3.62 1.90 5.71
C ALA A 81 -3.31 1.35 7.11
N ALA A 82 -2.04 1.06 7.40
CA ALA A 82 -1.62 0.56 8.71
C ALA A 82 -1.98 1.51 9.86
N HIS A 83 -1.78 2.82 9.68
CA HIS A 83 -2.10 3.81 10.70
C HIS A 83 -3.59 3.90 11.06
N CYS A 84 -4.49 3.39 10.19
CA CYS A 84 -5.93 3.33 10.48
C CYS A 84 -6.28 2.25 11.51
N VAL A 85 -5.35 1.32 11.82
CA VAL A 85 -5.57 0.21 12.77
C VAL A 85 -4.63 0.24 13.98
N ASP A 86 -3.61 1.11 13.99
CA ASP A 86 -2.62 1.21 15.07
C ASP A 86 -3.24 1.46 16.45
N ASN A 87 -4.24 2.33 16.51
CA ASN A 87 -4.97 2.68 17.74
C ASN A 87 -6.10 1.70 18.10
N VAL A 88 -6.43 0.75 17.23
CA VAL A 88 -7.41 -0.33 17.51
C VAL A 88 -6.72 -1.48 18.26
N TYR A 89 -5.44 -1.74 17.98
CA TYR A 89 -4.68 -2.84 18.58
C TYR A 89 -3.57 -2.40 19.54
N GLY A 90 -3.30 -1.09 19.66
CA GLY A 90 -2.31 -0.56 20.60
C GLY A 90 -2.64 -0.87 22.06
N ILE A 91 -1.62 -1.18 22.86
CA ILE A 91 -1.71 -1.53 24.30
C ILE A 91 -2.36 -0.45 25.20
N ASN A 92 -2.61 0.76 24.66
CA ASN A 92 -3.36 1.85 25.30
C ASN A 92 -4.68 2.17 24.60
N SER A 93 -5.21 1.27 23.76
CA SER A 93 -6.51 1.40 23.11
C SER A 93 -7.61 1.27 24.17
N LEU A 94 -7.95 2.41 24.78
CA LEU A 94 -9.14 2.57 25.62
C LEU A 94 -10.37 2.59 24.70
N ILE A 95 -10.74 1.42 24.19
CA ILE A 95 -12.12 1.17 23.78
C ILE A 95 -12.94 1.14 25.08
N ARG A 96 -13.50 2.30 25.43
CA ARG A 96 -14.61 2.43 26.38
C ARG A 96 -15.87 2.81 25.62
#